data_AF-A0A3D2VAI9-F1
#
_entry.id   AF-A0A3D2VAI9-F1
#
_cell.length_a   1.000
_cell.length_b   1.000
_cell.length_c   1.000
_cell.angle_alpha   90.00
_cell.angle_beta   90.00
_cell.angle_gamma   90.00
#
_symmetry.space_group_name_H-M   'P 1'
#
loop_
_entity.id
_entity.type
_entity.pdbx_description
1 polymer ?
#
loop_
_entity_poly.entity_id
_entity_poly.type
_entity_poly.pdbx_seq_one_letter_code
_entity_poly.pdbx_strand_id
1 'polypeptide(L)'
;MSVPQVVIIGRPNVGKSSIFNWLAGKRLAIVDDVAGVTRDRMTYLLSHDDKYFDIVDTGGIGINDVDDLSDEIEEQIQYALEAADIILFVVDTRTGLLPLDSHVAKRLRYVDKPILLVANKTDEFTLDPDADEFYKLGRGKLVRVSCLQNRNRDLLLDMIAERLPEVSPETGFEESEPEEMKMALVGRRNVGKSTFINTLTNTERMIVSEVAGTTRDSVDIRFELDGKAFIAIDTPGFRKRKSVRSDVEYYGTHRAQRSVRRCDVTLMFLDAGQRISQVDKQLVTYIQQQFKPCVFVVNKWDLMVEHMPTERWVNYIRDTFPTMAHCPIAFITGQTGKNMKALLNHAQMLYKQSLQRVATGELNRIVKRAIQNHPPPLMTGHRRPKIYYATQVATQPPTILFKCNNPKAFAKDYRRYLIGYLRDELSFAEVPIKVYLDKRESSDDRDELG
;
A
#
# COMPACT_ATOMS: atom_id res chain seq x y z
N MET A 1 0.79 -5.38 11.23
CA MET A 1 -0.20 -4.33 10.94
C MET A 1 0.42 -3.22 10.11
N SER A 2 -0.32 -2.78 9.09
CA SER A 2 0.00 -1.63 8.23
C SER A 2 -0.25 -0.30 8.96
N VAL A 3 0.31 0.79 8.45
CA VAL A 3 -0.12 2.13 8.85
C VAL A 3 -1.59 2.30 8.44
N PRO A 4 -2.51 2.68 9.36
CA PRO A 4 -3.90 2.90 9.03
C PRO A 4 -4.09 3.93 7.91
N GLN A 5 -5.05 3.70 7.02
CA GLN A 5 -5.32 4.56 5.87
C GLN A 5 -6.62 5.37 6.08
N VAL A 6 -6.51 6.70 5.97
CA VAL A 6 -7.63 7.64 6.03
C VAL A 6 -7.87 8.18 4.63
N VAL A 7 -8.92 7.71 3.96
CA VAL A 7 -9.17 7.99 2.54
C VAL A 7 -10.24 9.06 2.38
N ILE A 8 -9.92 10.12 1.65
CA ILE A 8 -10.82 11.25 1.37
C ILE A 8 -11.60 10.97 0.10
N ILE A 9 -12.92 10.90 0.19
CA ILE A 9 -13.82 10.74 -0.96
C ILE A 9 -14.90 11.82 -0.98
N GLY A 10 -15.53 12.00 -2.13
CA GLY A 10 -16.58 12.99 -2.34
C GLY A 10 -16.61 13.42 -3.80
N ARG A 11 -17.68 14.10 -4.21
CA ARG A 11 -17.81 14.56 -5.59
C ARG A 11 -16.68 15.55 -5.97
N PRO A 12 -16.48 15.85 -7.26
CA PRO A 12 -15.55 16.89 -7.69
C PRO A 12 -15.83 18.25 -7.03
N ASN A 13 -14.78 19.03 -6.81
CA ASN A 13 -14.82 20.42 -6.31
C ASN A 13 -15.34 20.68 -4.88
N VAL A 14 -15.60 19.64 -4.07
CA VAL A 14 -15.93 19.79 -2.63
C VAL A 14 -14.75 20.24 -1.76
N GLY A 15 -13.54 20.25 -2.30
CA GLY A 15 -12.31 20.63 -1.59
C GLY A 15 -11.56 19.46 -0.96
N LYS A 16 -11.63 18.25 -1.55
CA LYS A 16 -10.85 17.07 -1.12
C LYS A 16 -9.35 17.38 -0.98
N SER A 17 -8.74 17.91 -2.05
CA SER A 17 -7.33 18.30 -2.04
C SER A 17 -7.04 19.46 -1.08
N SER A 18 -8.00 20.34 -0.82
CA SER A 18 -7.86 21.38 0.20
C SER A 18 -7.80 20.78 1.59
N ILE A 19 -8.70 19.84 1.92
CA ILE A 19 -8.68 19.10 3.19
C ILE A 19 -7.39 18.30 3.33
N PHE A 20 -6.99 17.59 2.29
CA PHE A 20 -5.74 16.84 2.27
C PHE A 20 -4.56 17.73 2.66
N ASN A 21 -4.36 18.84 1.95
CA ASN A 21 -3.24 19.76 2.20
C ASN A 21 -3.35 20.46 3.57
N TRP A 22 -4.58 20.76 4.01
CA TRP A 22 -4.86 21.40 5.29
C TRP A 22 -4.55 20.49 6.49
N LEU A 23 -4.92 19.21 6.39
CA LEU A 23 -4.57 18.20 7.40
C LEU A 23 -3.08 17.86 7.35
N ALA A 24 -2.53 17.67 6.14
CA ALA A 24 -1.11 17.40 5.86
C ALA A 24 -0.14 18.52 6.29
N GLY A 25 -0.62 19.63 6.85
CA GLY A 25 0.16 20.81 7.25
C GLY A 25 1.29 20.55 8.26
N LYS A 26 2.42 20.00 7.79
CA LYS A 26 3.84 20.08 8.21
C LYS A 26 4.57 19.03 7.35
N ARG A 27 5.63 19.44 6.65
CA ARG A 27 6.23 18.67 5.55
C ARG A 27 6.98 17.39 6.00
N LEU A 28 6.30 16.26 6.20
CA LEU A 28 6.83 14.92 6.03
C LEU A 28 7.22 14.67 4.56
N ALA A 29 8.48 14.33 4.33
CA ALA A 29 8.93 13.92 3.01
C ALA A 29 8.70 12.41 2.90
N ILE A 30 7.67 12.00 2.16
CA ILE A 30 7.51 10.59 1.76
C ILE A 30 8.78 10.18 1.04
N VAL A 31 9.37 9.07 1.47
CA VAL A 31 10.46 8.44 0.74
C VAL A 31 9.83 7.42 -0.18
N ASP A 32 9.54 7.85 -1.40
CA ASP A 32 9.30 6.94 -2.51
C ASP A 32 10.06 7.40 -3.76
N ASP A 33 10.98 6.53 -4.17
CA ASP A 33 11.75 6.62 -5.38
C ASP A 33 11.06 5.84 -6.49
N VAL A 34 10.58 6.50 -7.54
CA VAL A 34 10.87 6.09 -8.93
C VAL A 34 10.91 7.37 -9.79
N ALA A 35 11.85 7.49 -10.73
CA ALA A 35 11.73 8.45 -11.82
C ALA A 35 10.85 7.78 -12.89
N GLY A 36 9.66 8.34 -13.17
CA GLY A 36 8.65 7.70 -14.02
C GLY A 36 7.38 7.24 -13.28
N VAL A 37 7.25 7.53 -11.98
CA VAL A 37 5.94 7.51 -11.31
C VAL A 37 5.14 8.71 -11.80
N THR A 38 4.00 8.45 -12.41
CA THR A 38 2.96 9.47 -12.57
C THR A 38 2.59 10.05 -11.21
N ARG A 39 2.14 11.31 -11.24
CA ARG A 39 1.83 12.17 -10.08
C ARG A 39 0.71 11.66 -9.16
N ASP A 40 0.22 10.44 -9.36
CA ASP A 40 -1.02 9.96 -8.75
C ASP A 40 -0.73 9.00 -7.60
N ARG A 41 -0.52 9.60 -6.43
CA ARG A 41 -0.96 9.12 -5.11
C ARG A 41 -0.41 10.08 -4.06
N MET A 42 -1.19 11.11 -3.77
CA MET A 42 -0.98 12.03 -2.65
C MET A 42 -1.37 11.30 -1.36
N THR A 43 -0.58 10.28 -0.98
CA THR A 43 -0.64 9.69 0.35
C THR A 43 0.22 10.53 1.27
N TYR A 44 -0.11 10.68 2.55
CA TYR A 44 0.72 11.42 3.48
C TYR A 44 0.65 10.82 4.86
N LEU A 45 1.80 10.45 5.44
CA LEU A 45 1.80 10.08 6.85
C LEU A 45 1.43 11.32 7.67
N LEU A 46 0.57 11.16 8.65
CA LEU A 46 0.21 12.14 9.64
C LEU A 46 0.42 11.53 11.03
N SER A 47 0.67 12.40 12.00
CA SER A 47 0.72 12.03 13.41
C SER A 47 -0.20 12.94 14.21
N HIS A 48 -1.02 12.36 15.07
CA HIS A 48 -1.86 13.06 16.02
C HIS A 48 -1.92 12.24 17.32
N ASP A 49 -1.63 12.85 18.46
CA ASP A 49 -1.54 12.17 19.77
C ASP A 49 -0.72 10.85 19.73
N ASP A 50 0.47 10.91 19.13
CA ASP A 50 1.38 9.77 18.92
C ASP A 50 0.82 8.60 18.08
N LYS A 51 -0.38 8.75 17.52
CA LYS A 51 -0.95 7.82 16.54
C LYS A 51 -0.59 8.24 15.13
N TYR A 52 -0.14 7.28 14.32
CA TYR A 52 0.28 7.51 12.94
C TYR A 52 -0.74 6.94 11.97
N PHE A 53 -1.06 7.69 10.90
CA PHE A 53 -1.97 7.24 9.85
C PHE A 53 -1.61 7.90 8.52
N ASP A 54 -1.81 7.19 7.42
CA ASP A 54 -1.65 7.73 6.07
C ASP A 54 -2.98 8.36 5.62
N ILE A 55 -2.99 9.66 5.29
CA ILE A 55 -4.12 10.30 4.63
C ILE A 55 -3.97 10.19 3.11
N VAL A 56 -5.05 9.88 2.38
CA VAL A 56 -5.03 9.66 0.93
C VAL A 56 -6.08 10.54 0.26
N ASP A 57 -5.64 11.37 -0.70
CA ASP A 57 -6.55 12.10 -1.59
C ASP A 57 -6.92 11.24 -2.81
N THR A 58 -8.20 10.90 -2.96
CA THR A 58 -8.67 10.15 -4.14
C THR A 58 -8.89 11.02 -5.36
N GLY A 59 -8.80 12.36 -5.26
CA GLY A 59 -9.03 13.27 -6.38
C GLY A 59 -8.07 13.08 -7.56
N GLY A 60 -6.91 12.45 -7.36
CA GLY A 60 -5.98 12.07 -8.43
C GLY A 60 -6.14 10.63 -8.94
N ILE A 61 -7.10 9.87 -8.42
CA ILE A 61 -7.41 8.51 -8.89
C ILE A 61 -8.43 8.63 -10.02
N GLY A 62 -8.07 8.15 -11.22
CA GLY A 62 -8.99 8.05 -12.36
C GLY A 62 -8.76 9.04 -13.50
N ILE A 63 -7.63 9.76 -13.58
CA ILE A 63 -7.35 10.67 -14.71
C ILE A 63 -7.07 9.87 -15.99
N ASN A 64 -8.12 9.40 -16.65
CA ASN A 64 -8.12 8.95 -18.04
C ASN A 64 -9.27 9.69 -18.73
N ASP A 65 -8.94 10.55 -19.69
CA ASP A 65 -9.80 11.31 -20.62
C ASP A 65 -11.21 11.75 -20.15
N VAL A 66 -11.44 13.05 -20.32
CA VAL A 66 -12.44 13.98 -19.75
C VAL A 66 -13.94 13.61 -19.91
N ASP A 67 -14.29 12.44 -20.45
CA ASP A 67 -15.65 12.19 -20.96
C ASP A 67 -16.62 11.49 -19.97
N ASP A 68 -16.18 10.89 -18.85
CA ASP A 68 -17.11 10.29 -17.86
C ASP A 68 -16.73 10.48 -16.38
N LEU A 69 -17.23 11.58 -15.79
CA LEU A 69 -17.13 11.89 -14.35
C LEU A 69 -17.71 10.81 -13.44
N SER A 70 -18.58 9.93 -13.95
CA SER A 70 -19.24 8.88 -13.16
C SER A 70 -18.28 7.71 -12.88
N ASP A 71 -17.49 7.33 -13.88
CA ASP A 71 -16.51 6.24 -13.77
C ASP A 71 -15.37 6.62 -12.83
N GLU A 72 -14.89 7.87 -12.88
CA GLU A 72 -13.89 8.39 -11.94
C GLU A 72 -14.37 8.28 -10.47
N ILE A 73 -15.63 8.65 -10.21
CA ILE A 73 -16.21 8.57 -8.86
C ILE A 73 -16.32 7.12 -8.39
N GLU A 74 -16.73 6.19 -9.27
CA GLU A 74 -16.79 4.77 -8.93
C GLU A 74 -15.41 4.17 -8.62
N GLU A 75 -14.37 4.54 -9.38
CA GLU A 75 -12.99 4.12 -9.09
C GLU A 75 -12.52 4.64 -7.72
N GLN A 76 -12.81 5.90 -7.40
CA GLN A 76 -12.47 6.51 -6.12
C GLN A 76 -13.19 5.82 -4.94
N ILE A 77 -14.48 5.55 -5.10
CA ILE A 77 -15.28 4.82 -4.10
C ILE A 77 -14.69 3.42 -3.92
N GLN A 78 -14.49 2.67 -5.00
CA GLN A 78 -13.99 1.30 -4.94
C GLN A 78 -12.60 1.23 -4.28
N TYR A 79 -11.73 2.19 -4.58
CA TYR A 79 -10.43 2.32 -3.90
C TYR A 79 -10.59 2.56 -2.40
N ALA A 80 -11.46 3.49 -1.97
CA ALA A 80 -11.69 3.76 -0.56
C ALA A 80 -12.28 2.53 0.16
N LEU A 81 -13.20 1.81 -0.48
CA LEU A 81 -13.76 0.57 0.06
C LEU A 81 -12.70 -0.51 0.26
N GLU A 82 -11.69 -0.58 -0.59
CA GLU A 82 -10.60 -1.55 -0.48
C GLU A 82 -9.52 -1.13 0.51
N ALA A 83 -9.04 0.11 0.41
CA ALA A 83 -7.81 0.57 1.06
C ALA A 83 -8.04 1.27 2.41
N ALA A 84 -9.18 1.91 2.64
CA ALA A 84 -9.38 2.74 3.82
C ALA A 84 -9.58 1.94 5.10
N ASP A 85 -9.03 2.39 6.21
CA ASP A 85 -9.48 2.03 7.56
C ASP A 85 -10.53 3.03 8.06
N ILE A 86 -10.42 4.29 7.63
CA ILE A 86 -11.40 5.36 7.89
C ILE A 86 -11.69 6.10 6.58
N ILE A 87 -12.96 6.39 6.32
CA ILE A 87 -13.41 7.15 5.15
C ILE A 87 -13.80 8.56 5.58
N LEU A 88 -13.18 9.59 4.98
CA LEU A 88 -13.61 10.99 5.08
C LEU A 88 -14.50 11.30 3.87
N PHE A 89 -15.82 11.29 4.07
CA PHE A 89 -16.76 11.65 3.03
C PHE A 89 -17.00 13.15 3.06
N VAL A 90 -16.41 13.87 2.09
CA VAL A 90 -16.43 15.32 2.01
C VAL A 90 -17.59 15.82 1.18
N VAL A 91 -18.33 16.77 1.73
CA VAL A 91 -19.42 17.52 1.08
C VAL A 91 -19.15 19.03 1.19
N ASP A 92 -19.84 19.83 0.39
CA ASP A 92 -19.63 21.29 0.32
C ASP A 92 -20.87 22.03 0.80
N THR A 93 -20.75 22.69 1.95
CA THR A 93 -21.84 23.44 2.59
C THR A 93 -22.39 24.56 1.72
N ARG A 94 -21.57 25.23 0.90
CA ARG A 94 -22.02 26.40 0.13
C ARG A 94 -22.94 26.03 -1.03
N THR A 95 -22.66 24.89 -1.64
CA THR A 95 -23.44 24.38 -2.78
C THR A 95 -24.62 23.51 -2.34
N GLY A 96 -24.59 23.03 -1.10
CA GLY A 96 -25.55 22.09 -0.56
C GLY A 96 -25.48 20.69 -1.18
N LEU A 97 -26.52 19.91 -0.91
CA LEU A 97 -26.69 18.50 -1.24
C LEU A 97 -26.99 18.30 -2.72
N LEU A 98 -26.08 17.61 -3.42
CA LEU A 98 -26.23 17.29 -4.84
C LEU A 98 -26.50 15.78 -5.08
N PRO A 99 -27.00 15.40 -6.27
CA PRO A 99 -27.25 13.99 -6.61
C PRO A 99 -26.02 13.08 -6.47
N LEU A 100 -24.83 13.57 -6.82
CA LEU A 100 -23.58 12.81 -6.67
C LEU A 100 -23.23 12.54 -5.20
N ASP A 101 -23.57 13.44 -4.27
CA ASP A 101 -23.37 13.20 -2.84
C ASP A 101 -24.28 12.07 -2.35
N SER A 102 -25.53 12.05 -2.81
CA SER A 102 -26.48 10.97 -2.54
C SER A 102 -26.04 9.63 -3.14
N HIS A 103 -25.44 9.66 -4.33
CA HIS A 103 -24.86 8.47 -4.97
C HIS A 103 -23.71 7.88 -4.16
N VAL A 104 -22.75 8.71 -3.76
CA VAL A 104 -21.62 8.31 -2.89
C VAL A 104 -22.17 7.74 -1.58
N ALA A 105 -23.09 8.44 -0.91
CA ALA A 105 -23.70 7.96 0.35
C ALA A 105 -24.39 6.60 0.20
N LYS A 106 -25.11 6.38 -0.90
CA LYS A 106 -25.77 5.10 -1.19
C LYS A 106 -24.77 3.96 -1.31
N ARG A 107 -23.61 4.20 -1.94
CA ARG A 107 -22.52 3.21 -2.06
C ARG A 107 -21.86 2.93 -0.71
N LEU A 108 -21.80 3.93 0.18
CA LEU A 108 -21.22 3.80 1.53
C LEU A 108 -22.17 3.22 2.59
N ARG A 109 -23.45 3.02 2.26
CA ARG A 109 -24.49 2.63 3.23
C ARG A 109 -24.20 1.32 3.97
N TYR A 110 -23.65 0.33 3.25
CA TYR A 110 -23.40 -1.03 3.77
C TYR A 110 -21.91 -1.28 4.06
N VAL A 111 -21.15 -0.20 4.27
CA VAL A 111 -19.71 -0.29 4.53
C VAL A 111 -19.50 -0.30 6.03
N ASP A 112 -18.86 -1.36 6.54
CA ASP A 112 -18.62 -1.54 7.98
C ASP A 112 -17.47 -0.69 8.53
N LYS A 113 -16.78 0.07 7.66
CA LYS A 113 -15.68 0.96 8.02
C LYS A 113 -16.21 2.27 8.65
N PRO A 114 -15.50 2.86 9.63
CA PRO A 114 -15.79 4.19 10.15
C PRO A 114 -15.85 5.24 9.04
N ILE A 115 -16.94 6.02 9.01
CA ILE A 115 -17.14 7.13 8.06
C ILE A 115 -17.31 8.42 8.86
N LEU A 116 -16.52 9.44 8.52
CA LEU A 116 -16.70 10.81 8.99
C LEU A 116 -17.26 11.64 7.84
N LEU A 117 -18.41 12.27 8.05
CA LEU A 117 -19.04 13.14 7.07
C LEU A 117 -18.51 14.56 7.29
N VAL A 118 -17.69 15.04 6.37
CA VAL A 118 -16.94 16.29 6.51
C VAL A 118 -17.62 17.37 5.65
N ALA A 119 -18.41 18.24 6.28
CA ALA A 119 -19.00 19.39 5.62
C ALA A 119 -17.97 20.52 5.53
N ASN A 120 -17.36 20.67 4.36
CA ASN A 120 -16.32 21.65 4.09
C ASN A 120 -16.92 22.99 3.64
N LYS A 121 -16.10 24.04 3.69
CA LYS A 121 -16.47 25.43 3.34
C LYS A 121 -17.54 26.03 4.27
N THR A 122 -17.69 25.47 5.48
CA THR A 122 -18.48 26.08 6.57
C THR A 122 -17.67 27.20 7.24
N ASP A 123 -17.35 28.22 6.46
CA ASP A 123 -16.41 29.28 6.83
C ASP A 123 -16.91 30.14 7.99
N GLU A 124 -18.22 30.27 8.14
CA GLU A 124 -18.87 31.07 9.18
C GLU A 124 -19.91 30.24 9.93
N PHE A 125 -20.21 30.60 11.19
CA PHE A 125 -21.25 29.94 11.98
C PHE A 125 -22.66 30.10 11.41
N THR A 126 -22.88 31.13 10.59
CA THR A 126 -24.14 31.36 9.87
C THR A 126 -24.45 30.25 8.86
N LEU A 127 -23.44 29.53 8.39
CA LEU A 127 -23.57 28.38 7.47
C LEU A 127 -23.77 27.03 8.20
N ASP A 128 -23.78 27.02 9.54
CA ASP A 128 -23.98 25.78 10.30
C ASP A 128 -25.34 25.11 10.02
N PRO A 129 -26.46 25.87 9.90
CA PRO A 129 -27.75 25.29 9.51
C PRO A 129 -27.76 24.70 8.10
N ASP A 130 -27.01 25.29 7.15
CA ASP A 130 -26.89 24.76 5.80
C ASP A 130 -26.17 23.40 5.81
N ALA A 131 -25.15 23.25 6.67
CA ALA A 131 -24.47 21.97 6.85
C ALA A 131 -25.36 20.88 7.47
N ASP A 132 -26.41 21.25 8.22
CA ASP A 132 -27.32 20.27 8.84
C ASP A 132 -28.14 19.48 7.81
N GLU A 133 -28.30 19.98 6.58
CA GLU A 133 -29.03 19.22 5.57
C GLU A 133 -28.35 17.88 5.23
N PHE A 134 -27.03 17.78 5.42
CA PHE A 134 -26.28 16.57 5.13
C PHE A 134 -26.57 15.42 6.10
N TYR A 135 -27.26 15.66 7.24
CA TYR A 135 -27.82 14.58 8.05
C TYR A 135 -28.74 13.66 7.25
N LYS A 136 -29.37 14.16 6.18
CA LYS A 136 -30.20 13.36 5.25
C LYS A 136 -29.45 12.22 4.57
N LEU A 137 -28.11 12.31 4.47
CA LEU A 137 -27.28 11.24 3.90
C LEU A 137 -27.23 10.00 4.81
N GLY A 138 -27.61 10.14 6.10
CA GLY A 138 -27.83 9.02 7.02
C GLY A 138 -26.58 8.20 7.36
N ARG A 139 -25.39 8.71 7.05
CA ARG A 139 -24.13 7.98 7.26
C ARG A 139 -23.00 8.91 7.70
N GLY A 140 -22.30 8.47 8.75
CA GLY A 140 -21.14 9.15 9.32
C GLY A 140 -21.47 10.24 10.33
N LYS A 141 -20.52 10.54 11.22
CA LYS A 141 -20.64 11.67 12.15
C LYS A 141 -20.32 12.96 11.39
N LEU A 142 -21.26 13.91 11.36
CA LEU A 142 -21.10 15.20 10.69
C LEU A 142 -20.07 16.06 11.43
N VAL A 143 -19.08 16.55 10.71
CA VAL A 143 -18.06 17.51 11.18
C VAL A 143 -18.06 18.70 10.24
N ARG A 144 -18.34 19.88 10.79
CA ARG A 144 -18.31 21.15 10.04
C ARG A 144 -16.90 21.69 10.05
N VAL A 145 -16.29 21.88 8.89
CA VAL A 145 -14.91 22.33 8.76
C VAL A 145 -14.78 23.47 7.75
N SER A 146 -13.72 24.25 7.92
CA SER A 146 -13.27 25.20 6.91
C SER A 146 -11.77 25.13 6.79
N CYS A 147 -11.31 24.67 5.62
CA CYS A 147 -9.88 24.72 5.27
C CYS A 147 -9.38 26.17 5.20
N LEU A 148 -10.25 27.10 4.81
CA LEU A 148 -9.91 28.52 4.65
C LEU A 148 -9.74 29.22 6.00
N GLN A 149 -10.67 28.98 6.92
CA GLN A 149 -10.71 29.62 8.25
C GLN A 149 -10.02 28.78 9.34
N ASN A 150 -9.40 27.66 8.97
CA ASN A 150 -8.82 26.69 9.90
C ASN A 150 -9.80 26.22 11.00
N ARG A 151 -11.08 26.08 10.65
CA ARG A 151 -12.15 25.77 11.60
C ARG A 151 -12.23 24.26 11.85
N ASN A 152 -12.28 23.86 13.13
CA ASN A 152 -12.45 22.48 13.60
C ASN A 152 -11.40 21.49 13.05
N ARG A 153 -10.17 21.97 12.79
CA ARG A 153 -9.05 21.11 12.37
C ARG A 153 -8.74 20.04 13.39
N ASP A 154 -8.51 20.46 14.62
CA ASP A 154 -8.06 19.57 15.70
C ASP A 154 -9.19 18.62 16.08
N LEU A 155 -10.45 19.10 16.12
CA LEU A 155 -11.63 18.24 16.29
C LEU A 155 -11.71 17.12 15.24
N LEU A 156 -11.41 17.41 13.97
CA LEU A 156 -11.40 16.39 12.92
C LEU A 156 -10.26 15.39 13.15
N LEU A 157 -9.07 15.85 13.55
CA LEU A 157 -7.92 15.00 13.87
C LEU A 157 -8.17 14.11 15.09
N ASP A 158 -8.76 14.66 16.15
CA ASP A 158 -9.17 13.92 17.36
C ASP A 158 -10.15 12.80 16.96
N MET A 159 -11.17 13.14 16.17
CA MET A 159 -12.17 12.16 15.71
C MET A 159 -11.58 11.07 14.81
N ILE A 160 -10.55 11.40 14.01
CA ILE A 160 -9.80 10.39 13.25
C ILE A 160 -9.04 9.50 14.24
N ALA A 161 -8.26 10.08 15.16
CA ALA A 161 -7.42 9.36 16.11
C ALA A 161 -8.21 8.43 17.06
N GLU A 162 -9.42 8.82 17.47
CA GLU A 162 -10.37 8.00 18.23
C GLU A 162 -10.81 6.73 17.48
N ARG A 163 -10.83 6.78 16.15
CA ARG A 163 -11.35 5.72 15.27
C ARG A 163 -10.25 4.91 14.60
N LEU A 164 -9.00 5.29 14.78
CA LEU A 164 -7.87 4.50 14.31
C LEU A 164 -7.85 3.18 15.07
N PRO A 165 -7.55 2.05 14.40
CA PRO A 165 -7.31 0.81 15.10
C PRO A 165 -6.18 1.01 16.11
N GLU A 166 -6.30 0.39 17.29
CA GLU A 166 -5.27 0.51 18.32
C GLU A 166 -3.97 -0.14 17.82
N VAL A 167 -2.96 0.70 17.58
CA VAL A 167 -1.60 0.28 17.25
C VAL A 167 -0.71 0.82 18.36
N SER A 168 -0.63 0.12 19.48
CA SER A 168 0.25 0.50 20.58
C SER A 168 1.71 0.24 20.19
N PRO A 169 2.60 1.25 20.24
CA PRO A 169 4.01 1.08 19.94
C PRO A 169 4.78 0.24 20.97
N GLU A 170 4.22 0.03 22.17
CA GLU A 170 4.98 -0.48 23.32
C GLU A 170 4.49 -1.83 23.87
N THR A 171 3.24 -2.23 23.62
CA THR A 171 2.77 -3.56 24.01
C THR A 171 3.00 -4.51 22.85
N GLY A 172 3.86 -5.51 23.04
CA GLY A 172 3.93 -6.65 22.14
C GLY A 172 2.52 -7.16 21.89
N PHE A 173 2.15 -7.30 20.62
CA PHE A 173 0.85 -7.85 20.24
C PHE A 173 0.66 -9.17 20.97
N GLU A 174 -0.48 -9.32 21.65
CA GLU A 174 -1.01 -10.64 21.94
C GLU A 174 -0.97 -11.44 20.64
N GLU A 175 -0.49 -12.67 20.71
CA GLU A 175 -0.49 -13.62 19.60
C GLU A 175 -1.94 -13.90 19.17
N SER A 176 -2.57 -12.97 18.44
CA SER A 176 -3.73 -13.32 17.63
C SER A 176 -3.22 -14.35 16.63
N GLU A 177 -3.96 -15.46 16.48
CA GLU A 177 -3.61 -16.49 15.50
C GLU A 177 -3.25 -15.81 14.16
N PRO A 178 -2.09 -16.13 13.56
CA PRO A 178 -1.67 -15.45 12.35
C PRO A 178 -2.76 -15.63 11.29
N GLU A 179 -3.31 -14.52 10.80
CA GLU A 179 -4.23 -14.54 9.67
C GLU A 179 -3.59 -15.32 8.52
N GLU A 180 -4.41 -16.08 7.79
CA GLU A 180 -3.94 -16.81 6.62
C GLU A 180 -3.32 -15.85 5.61
N MET A 181 -2.08 -16.14 5.19
CA MET A 181 -1.35 -15.30 4.24
C MET A 181 -2.13 -15.20 2.93
N LYS A 182 -2.54 -13.98 2.56
CA LYS A 182 -3.18 -13.67 1.29
C LYS A 182 -2.10 -13.45 0.22
N MET A 183 -2.20 -14.19 -0.87
CA MET A 183 -1.22 -14.20 -1.95
C MET A 183 -1.88 -13.83 -3.27
N ALA A 184 -1.33 -12.84 -3.98
CA ALA A 184 -1.80 -12.47 -5.32
C ALA A 184 -0.88 -13.06 -6.40
N LEU A 185 -1.47 -13.68 -7.43
CA LEU A 185 -0.74 -14.11 -8.63
C LEU A 185 -0.90 -13.05 -9.72
N VAL A 186 0.17 -12.34 -10.00
CA VAL A 186 0.18 -11.18 -10.90
C VAL A 186 1.06 -11.46 -12.11
N GLY A 187 0.75 -10.86 -13.26
CA GLY A 187 1.51 -10.99 -14.50
C GLY A 187 0.60 -10.96 -15.72
N ARG A 188 1.18 -10.91 -16.92
CA ARG A 188 0.41 -10.94 -18.17
C ARG A 188 -0.40 -12.22 -18.40
N ARG A 189 -1.26 -12.21 -19.42
CA ARG A 189 -1.96 -13.42 -19.87
C ARG A 189 -0.94 -14.46 -20.36
N ASN A 190 -1.28 -15.75 -20.23
CA ASN A 190 -0.51 -16.88 -20.75
C ASN A 190 0.92 -17.10 -20.17
N VAL A 191 1.32 -16.34 -19.14
CA VAL A 191 2.56 -16.59 -18.36
C VAL A 191 2.48 -17.83 -17.46
N GLY A 192 1.32 -18.48 -17.40
CA GLY A 192 1.10 -19.76 -16.69
C GLY A 192 0.54 -19.66 -15.28
N LYS A 193 -0.10 -18.54 -14.91
CA LYS A 193 -0.81 -18.39 -13.61
C LYS A 193 -1.90 -19.45 -13.40
N SER A 194 -2.78 -19.67 -14.37
CA SER A 194 -3.85 -20.67 -14.25
C SER A 194 -3.31 -22.10 -14.24
N THR A 195 -2.23 -22.37 -14.99
CA THR A 195 -1.52 -23.66 -14.92
C THR A 195 -0.97 -23.89 -13.53
N PHE A 196 -0.33 -22.87 -12.93
CA PHE A 196 0.17 -22.95 -11.56
C PHE A 196 -0.95 -23.25 -10.56
N ILE A 197 -2.08 -22.55 -10.61
CA ILE A 197 -3.23 -22.82 -9.73
C ILE A 197 -3.75 -24.26 -9.91
N ASN A 198 -3.96 -24.70 -11.14
CA ASN A 198 -4.47 -26.05 -11.40
C ASN A 198 -3.51 -27.15 -10.92
N THR A 199 -2.20 -26.93 -11.08
CA THR A 199 -1.19 -27.86 -10.58
C THR A 199 -1.16 -27.88 -9.05
N LEU A 200 -1.25 -26.71 -8.40
CA LEU A 200 -1.38 -26.62 -6.95
C LEU A 200 -2.61 -27.39 -6.45
N THR A 201 -3.75 -27.27 -7.14
CA THR A 201 -5.00 -27.91 -6.71
C THR A 201 -5.05 -29.41 -6.94
N ASN A 202 -4.26 -29.93 -7.87
CA ASN A 202 -4.20 -31.37 -8.18
C ASN A 202 -3.07 -32.09 -7.43
N THR A 203 -2.35 -31.39 -6.56
CA THR A 203 -1.26 -31.99 -5.78
C THR A 203 -1.82 -32.71 -4.56
N GLU A 204 -1.47 -33.98 -4.36
CA GLU A 204 -2.00 -34.83 -3.26
C GLU A 204 -1.82 -34.25 -1.85
N ARG A 205 -0.83 -33.36 -1.68
CA ARG A 205 -0.47 -32.75 -0.38
C ARG A 205 -1.15 -31.40 -0.11
N MET A 206 -2.05 -30.97 -0.98
CA MET A 206 -2.72 -29.65 -0.88
C MET A 206 -4.22 -29.83 -0.71
N ILE A 207 -4.76 -29.33 0.40
CA ILE A 207 -6.21 -29.24 0.60
C ILE A 207 -6.67 -27.93 -0.02
N VAL A 208 -7.73 -27.98 -0.84
CA VAL A 208 -8.28 -26.80 -1.53
C VAL A 208 -9.74 -26.61 -1.22
N SER A 209 -10.12 -25.40 -0.82
CA SER A 209 -11.51 -24.99 -0.63
C SER A 209 -11.77 -23.60 -1.20
N GLU A 210 -12.98 -23.36 -1.69
CA GLU A 210 -13.44 -22.03 -2.10
C GLU A 210 -13.86 -21.22 -0.87
N VAL A 211 -13.52 -19.93 -0.84
CA VAL A 211 -13.97 -19.01 0.20
C VAL A 211 -15.29 -18.37 -0.25
N ALA A 212 -16.35 -18.49 0.56
CA ALA A 212 -17.66 -17.92 0.26
C ALA A 212 -17.66 -16.38 0.39
N GLY A 213 -18.44 -15.69 -0.45
CA GLY A 213 -18.63 -14.23 -0.36
C GLY A 213 -17.74 -13.36 -1.27
N THR A 214 -17.05 -13.92 -2.25
CA THR A 214 -16.22 -13.15 -3.20
C THR A 214 -17.02 -12.54 -4.36
N THR A 215 -16.43 -11.57 -5.07
CA THR A 215 -17.07 -10.91 -6.23
C THR A 215 -17.47 -11.93 -7.32
N ARG A 216 -18.58 -11.68 -8.01
CA ARG A 216 -19.23 -12.55 -9.02
C ARG A 216 -18.28 -13.12 -10.12
N ASP A 217 -17.09 -12.53 -10.31
CA ASP A 217 -16.14 -12.84 -11.38
C ASP A 217 -14.77 -13.43 -10.94
N SER A 218 -14.50 -13.57 -9.64
CA SER A 218 -13.27 -14.18 -9.12
C SER A 218 -13.52 -14.94 -7.81
N VAL A 219 -12.85 -16.09 -7.66
CA VAL A 219 -12.91 -16.93 -6.46
C VAL A 219 -11.57 -16.85 -5.75
N ASP A 220 -11.61 -16.57 -4.45
CA ASP A 220 -10.44 -16.67 -3.58
C ASP A 220 -10.30 -18.16 -3.19
N ILE A 221 -9.13 -18.73 -3.45
CA ILE A 221 -8.84 -20.14 -3.24
C ILE A 221 -8.03 -20.29 -1.97
N ARG A 222 -8.55 -21.01 -0.98
CA ARG A 222 -7.79 -21.40 0.19
C ARG A 222 -7.01 -22.69 -0.11
N PHE A 223 -5.72 -22.68 0.16
CA PHE A 223 -4.84 -23.84 0.03
C PHE A 223 -4.09 -24.09 1.33
N GLU A 224 -3.93 -25.36 1.70
CA GLU A 224 -3.16 -25.77 2.88
C GLU A 224 -1.94 -26.59 2.45
N LEU A 225 -0.75 -26.19 2.89
CA LEU A 225 0.52 -26.89 2.64
C LEU A 225 1.27 -27.08 3.96
N ASP A 226 1.58 -28.33 4.30
CA ASP A 226 2.29 -28.69 5.54
C ASP A 226 1.67 -28.04 6.81
N GLY A 227 0.33 -28.04 6.92
CA GLY A 227 -0.41 -27.47 8.04
C GLY A 227 -0.53 -25.94 8.05
N LYS A 228 -0.11 -25.26 6.97
CA LYS A 228 -0.22 -23.81 6.83
C LYS A 228 -1.23 -23.46 5.76
N ALA A 229 -2.24 -22.69 6.14
CA ALA A 229 -3.26 -22.20 5.22
C ALA A 229 -2.83 -20.87 4.57
N PHE A 230 -3.23 -20.72 3.32
CA PHE A 230 -2.95 -19.58 2.48
C PHE A 230 -4.16 -19.28 1.60
N ILE A 231 -4.34 -18.03 1.20
CA ILE A 231 -5.45 -17.62 0.34
C ILE A 231 -4.89 -17.03 -0.95
N ALA A 232 -5.09 -17.71 -2.07
CA ALA A 232 -4.81 -17.15 -3.38
C ALA A 232 -5.98 -16.25 -3.77
N ILE A 233 -5.75 -14.94 -3.84
CA ILE A 233 -6.81 -13.97 -4.12
C ILE A 233 -6.95 -13.69 -5.62
N ASP A 234 -8.18 -13.43 -6.04
CA ASP A 234 -8.54 -13.04 -7.41
C ASP A 234 -8.01 -13.98 -8.51
N THR A 235 -8.00 -15.29 -8.22
CA THR A 235 -7.44 -16.30 -9.12
C THR A 235 -8.22 -16.38 -10.44
N PRO A 236 -7.61 -16.06 -11.61
CA PRO A 236 -8.30 -16.15 -12.87
C PRO A 236 -8.49 -17.62 -13.28
N GLY A 237 -9.74 -18.02 -13.50
CA GLY A 237 -10.06 -19.27 -14.21
C GLY A 237 -10.20 -20.52 -13.35
N PHE A 238 -10.26 -20.40 -12.01
CA PHE A 238 -10.78 -21.50 -11.20
C PHE A 238 -12.26 -21.74 -11.60
N ARG A 239 -12.51 -22.87 -12.26
CA ARG A 239 -13.81 -23.37 -12.78
C ARG A 239 -14.44 -22.77 -14.05
N LYS A 240 -13.77 -22.01 -14.92
CA LYS A 240 -14.37 -21.67 -16.24
C LYS A 240 -13.97 -22.67 -17.34
N ARG A 241 -14.81 -23.69 -17.54
CA ARG A 241 -14.94 -24.35 -18.87
C ARG A 241 -15.60 -23.33 -19.81
N LYS A 242 -14.88 -22.94 -20.87
CA LYS A 242 -15.19 -21.91 -21.90
C LYS A 242 -15.01 -20.45 -21.46
N SER A 243 -13.97 -19.79 -21.99
CA SER A 243 -13.87 -18.33 -21.99
C SER A 243 -14.59 -17.76 -23.21
N VAL A 244 -15.50 -16.82 -22.99
CA VAL A 244 -15.95 -15.89 -24.04
C VAL A 244 -14.74 -15.01 -24.42
N ARG A 245 -14.42 -14.99 -25.71
CA ARG A 245 -13.48 -14.03 -26.31
C ARG A 245 -14.20 -12.69 -26.40
N SER A 246 -13.88 -11.75 -25.52
CA SER A 246 -14.08 -10.34 -25.81
C SER A 246 -12.94 -9.52 -25.23
N ASP A 247 -12.75 -8.34 -25.80
CA ASP A 247 -11.62 -7.43 -25.69
C ASP A 247 -11.38 -6.95 -24.25
N VAL A 248 -10.44 -7.59 -23.55
CA VAL A 248 -10.25 -7.45 -22.10
C VAL A 248 -8.74 -7.43 -21.77
N GLU A 249 -8.05 -6.35 -22.15
CA GLU A 249 -6.76 -5.99 -21.51
C GLU A 249 -6.97 -4.97 -20.38
N TYR A 250 -7.87 -3.99 -20.55
CA TYR A 250 -8.17 -2.95 -19.55
C TYR A 250 -8.63 -3.53 -18.19
N TYR A 251 -9.57 -4.48 -18.18
CA TYR A 251 -10.04 -5.11 -16.95
C TYR A 251 -8.99 -6.04 -16.29
N GLY A 252 -7.96 -6.48 -17.03
CA GLY A 252 -6.90 -7.32 -16.49
C GLY A 252 -5.99 -6.57 -15.52
N THR A 253 -5.67 -5.32 -15.84
CA THR A 253 -4.78 -4.47 -15.04
C THR A 253 -5.47 -4.01 -13.75
N HIS A 254 -6.70 -3.51 -13.83
CA HIS A 254 -7.49 -3.12 -12.65
C HIS A 254 -7.69 -4.26 -11.66
N ARG A 255 -7.97 -5.47 -12.16
CA ARG A 255 -8.06 -6.67 -11.32
C ARG A 255 -6.73 -6.95 -10.62
N ALA A 256 -5.62 -6.97 -11.35
CA ALA A 256 -4.31 -7.22 -10.76
C ALA A 256 -3.94 -6.19 -9.69
N GLN A 257 -4.25 -4.91 -9.93
CA GLN A 257 -4.04 -3.83 -8.97
C GLN A 257 -4.85 -4.05 -7.67
N ARG A 258 -6.13 -4.39 -7.80
CA ARG A 258 -6.99 -4.76 -6.65
C ARG A 258 -6.40 -5.92 -5.86
N SER A 259 -5.93 -6.96 -6.54
CA SER A 259 -5.30 -8.10 -5.87
C SER A 259 -4.05 -7.68 -5.13
N VAL A 260 -3.18 -6.87 -5.74
CA VAL A 260 -1.97 -6.35 -5.07
C VAL A 260 -2.33 -5.55 -3.81
N ARG A 261 -3.38 -4.73 -3.82
CA ARG A 261 -3.82 -4.00 -2.62
C ARG A 261 -4.21 -4.94 -1.47
N ARG A 262 -4.93 -6.02 -1.79
CA ARG A 262 -5.51 -6.97 -0.82
C ARG A 262 -4.55 -8.07 -0.35
N CYS A 263 -3.49 -8.39 -1.09
CA CYS A 263 -2.55 -9.44 -0.68
C CYS A 263 -1.53 -8.98 0.36
N ASP A 264 -0.97 -9.93 1.08
CA ASP A 264 0.22 -9.77 1.91
C ASP A 264 1.51 -10.01 1.11
N VAL A 265 1.48 -10.94 0.13
CA VAL A 265 2.62 -11.27 -0.74
C VAL A 265 2.17 -11.37 -2.20
N THR A 266 2.94 -10.78 -3.10
CA THR A 266 2.72 -10.87 -4.55
C THR A 266 3.67 -11.87 -5.20
N LEU A 267 3.13 -12.73 -6.08
CA LEU A 267 3.91 -13.54 -7.00
C LEU A 267 3.84 -12.91 -8.39
N MET A 268 4.91 -12.26 -8.83
CA MET A 268 5.00 -11.63 -10.15
C MET A 268 5.50 -12.64 -11.19
N PHE A 269 4.58 -13.22 -11.97
CA PHE A 269 4.89 -14.21 -13.00
C PHE A 269 5.46 -13.58 -14.27
N LEU A 270 6.58 -14.13 -14.71
CA LEU A 270 7.25 -13.86 -15.97
C LEU A 270 7.37 -15.17 -16.75
N ASP A 271 7.28 -15.08 -18.08
CA ASP A 271 7.49 -16.22 -18.97
C ASP A 271 8.97 -16.28 -19.37
N ALA A 272 9.67 -17.36 -19.05
CA ALA A 272 11.10 -17.51 -19.32
C ALA A 272 11.45 -17.38 -20.81
N GLY A 273 10.53 -17.74 -21.71
CA GLY A 273 10.72 -17.69 -23.16
C GLY A 273 10.37 -16.34 -23.79
N GLN A 274 9.92 -15.35 -23.00
CA GLN A 274 9.54 -14.03 -23.50
C GLN A 274 10.34 -12.91 -22.84
N ARG A 275 10.48 -11.78 -23.54
CA ARG A 275 11.02 -10.54 -22.96
C ARG A 275 10.00 -9.90 -22.01
N ILE A 276 10.51 -9.18 -21.02
CA ILE A 276 9.69 -8.37 -20.11
C ILE A 276 9.03 -7.25 -20.93
N SER A 277 7.69 -7.22 -20.91
CA SER A 277 6.88 -6.25 -21.65
C SER A 277 6.65 -4.95 -20.86
N GLN A 278 6.01 -3.97 -21.48
CA GLN A 278 5.57 -2.75 -20.76
C GLN A 278 4.51 -3.03 -19.70
N VAL A 279 3.58 -3.97 -19.95
CA VAL A 279 2.56 -4.35 -18.96
C VAL A 279 3.20 -4.97 -17.72
N ASP A 280 4.23 -5.80 -17.91
CA ASP A 280 4.98 -6.38 -16.77
C ASP A 280 5.65 -5.28 -15.93
N LYS A 281 6.25 -4.28 -16.60
CA LYS A 281 6.84 -3.12 -15.92
C LYS A 281 5.82 -2.30 -15.15
N GLN A 282 4.66 -2.02 -15.74
CA GLN A 282 3.57 -1.30 -15.06
C GLN A 282 3.09 -2.02 -13.80
N LEU A 283 2.95 -3.35 -13.86
CA LEU A 283 2.57 -4.16 -12.70
C LEU A 283 3.64 -4.14 -11.61
N VAL A 284 4.93 -4.28 -11.96
CA VAL A 284 6.04 -4.21 -10.99
C VAL A 284 6.10 -2.82 -10.34
N THR A 285 5.97 -1.76 -11.12
CA THR A 285 5.90 -0.39 -10.60
C THR A 285 4.74 -0.25 -9.62
N TYR A 286 3.57 -0.81 -9.92
CA TYR A 286 2.42 -0.77 -9.00
C TYR A 286 2.67 -1.57 -7.71
N ILE A 287 3.25 -2.78 -7.80
CA ILE A 287 3.62 -3.59 -6.63
C ILE A 287 4.57 -2.81 -5.72
N GLN A 288 5.59 -2.17 -6.32
CA GLN A 288 6.56 -1.34 -5.59
C GLN A 288 5.87 -0.17 -4.89
N GLN A 289 4.99 0.57 -5.59
CA GLN A 289 4.22 1.69 -5.01
C GLN A 289 3.30 1.28 -3.85
N GLN A 290 2.89 0.01 -3.80
CA GLN A 290 2.07 -0.52 -2.72
C GLN A 290 2.91 -1.14 -1.59
N PHE A 291 4.24 -1.09 -1.69
CA PHE A 291 5.18 -1.70 -0.76
C PHE A 291 4.82 -3.16 -0.43
N LYS A 292 4.41 -3.92 -1.45
CA LYS A 292 4.05 -5.33 -1.25
C LYS A 292 5.29 -6.22 -1.38
N PRO A 293 5.57 -7.11 -0.41
CA PRO A 293 6.53 -8.19 -0.59
C PRO A 293 6.27 -8.93 -1.90
N CYS A 294 7.33 -9.20 -2.66
CA CYS A 294 7.21 -9.71 -4.01
C CYS A 294 8.24 -10.81 -4.28
N VAL A 295 7.81 -11.90 -4.93
CA VAL A 295 8.70 -12.87 -5.56
C VAL A 295 8.56 -12.75 -7.07
N PHE A 296 9.68 -12.59 -7.79
CA PHE A 296 9.68 -12.74 -9.24
C PHE A 296 9.65 -14.22 -9.58
N VAL A 297 8.61 -14.67 -10.27
CA VAL A 297 8.39 -16.07 -10.62
C VAL A 297 8.65 -16.26 -12.11
N VAL A 298 9.82 -16.79 -12.45
CA VAL A 298 10.19 -17.14 -13.82
C VAL A 298 9.64 -18.54 -14.13
N ASN A 299 8.53 -18.58 -14.86
CA ASN A 299 7.81 -19.81 -15.18
C ASN A 299 8.20 -20.36 -16.56
N LYS A 300 7.88 -21.63 -16.82
CA LYS A 300 8.24 -22.39 -18.03
C LYS A 300 9.76 -22.57 -18.17
N TRP A 301 10.46 -22.69 -17.05
CA TRP A 301 11.92 -22.78 -17.04
C TRP A 301 12.46 -24.03 -17.75
N ASP A 302 11.68 -25.11 -17.75
CA ASP A 302 11.92 -26.34 -18.52
C ASP A 302 12.19 -26.09 -20.01
N LEU A 303 11.56 -25.08 -20.61
CA LEU A 303 11.77 -24.75 -22.02
C LEU A 303 13.10 -24.03 -22.29
N MET A 304 13.73 -23.50 -21.23
CA MET A 304 14.91 -22.63 -21.34
C MET A 304 16.16 -23.21 -20.66
N VAL A 305 16.01 -24.20 -19.79
CA VAL A 305 17.11 -24.72 -18.94
C VAL A 305 18.32 -25.22 -19.73
N GLU A 306 18.12 -25.74 -20.93
CA GLU A 306 19.20 -26.24 -21.81
C GLU A 306 19.85 -25.14 -22.66
N HIS A 307 19.19 -23.99 -22.81
CA HIS A 307 19.58 -22.92 -23.73
C HIS A 307 19.97 -21.61 -23.03
N MET A 308 19.66 -21.47 -21.75
CA MET A 308 19.85 -20.24 -21.00
C MET A 308 20.32 -20.52 -19.57
N PRO A 309 21.51 -20.04 -19.18
CA PRO A 309 21.94 -20.14 -17.79
C PRO A 309 21.06 -19.25 -16.90
N THR A 310 20.74 -19.74 -15.71
CA THR A 310 19.90 -19.06 -14.72
C THR A 310 20.40 -17.65 -14.40
N GLU A 311 21.73 -17.49 -14.26
CA GLU A 311 22.37 -16.21 -13.96
C GLU A 311 22.04 -15.11 -14.98
N ARG A 312 21.92 -15.47 -16.26
CA ARG A 312 21.59 -14.50 -17.31
C ARG A 312 20.20 -13.92 -17.13
N TRP A 313 19.22 -14.74 -16.73
CA TRP A 313 17.87 -14.26 -16.43
C TRP A 313 17.84 -13.45 -15.14
N VAL A 314 18.58 -13.88 -14.11
CA VAL A 314 18.72 -13.13 -12.86
C VAL A 314 19.25 -11.71 -13.14
N ASN A 315 20.35 -11.59 -13.88
CA ASN A 315 20.92 -10.29 -14.24
C ASN A 315 19.92 -9.46 -15.06
N TYR A 316 19.23 -10.07 -16.03
CA TYR A 316 18.19 -9.37 -16.80
C TYR A 316 17.06 -8.79 -15.93
N ILE A 317 16.60 -9.50 -14.88
CA ILE A 317 15.61 -8.98 -13.92
C ILE A 317 16.21 -7.83 -13.12
N ARG A 318 17.40 -8.00 -12.57
CA ARG A 318 18.06 -7.00 -11.72
C ARG A 318 18.34 -5.70 -12.48
N ASP A 319 18.76 -5.81 -13.74
CA ASP A 319 18.98 -4.66 -14.63
C ASP A 319 17.66 -3.98 -15.03
N THR A 320 16.60 -4.76 -15.23
CA THR A 320 15.28 -4.23 -15.61
C THR A 320 14.55 -3.58 -14.42
N PHE A 321 14.73 -4.12 -13.21
CA PHE A 321 14.04 -3.71 -11.99
C PHE A 321 15.03 -3.46 -10.83
N PRO A 322 15.94 -2.49 -10.96
CA PRO A 322 17.00 -2.25 -9.97
C PRO A 322 16.45 -1.85 -8.60
N THR A 323 15.29 -1.18 -8.56
CA THR A 323 14.60 -0.78 -7.31
C THR A 323 14.02 -1.97 -6.54
N MET A 324 13.80 -3.10 -7.20
CA MET A 324 13.28 -4.35 -6.63
C MET A 324 14.40 -5.40 -6.48
N ALA A 325 15.67 -4.97 -6.40
CA ALA A 325 16.82 -5.86 -6.25
C ALA A 325 16.83 -6.69 -4.95
N HIS A 326 15.99 -6.33 -3.98
CA HIS A 326 15.81 -7.08 -2.74
C HIS A 326 14.85 -8.28 -2.91
N CYS A 327 13.99 -8.27 -3.92
CA CYS A 327 13.01 -9.32 -4.13
C CYS A 327 13.69 -10.63 -4.58
N PRO A 328 13.31 -11.79 -4.03
CA PRO A 328 13.81 -13.09 -4.49
C PRO A 328 13.29 -13.43 -5.89
N ILE A 329 14.03 -14.29 -6.60
CA ILE A 329 13.69 -14.78 -7.94
C ILE A 329 13.58 -16.31 -7.87
N ALA A 330 12.42 -16.85 -8.27
CA ALA A 330 12.14 -18.28 -8.27
C ALA A 330 11.93 -18.78 -9.69
N PHE A 331 12.62 -19.86 -10.06
CA PHE A 331 12.46 -20.55 -11.34
C PHE A 331 11.59 -21.78 -11.14
N ILE A 332 10.47 -21.85 -11.87
CA ILE A 332 9.48 -22.91 -11.73
C ILE A 332 9.06 -23.49 -13.08
N THR A 333 8.49 -24.70 -13.02
CA THR A 333 7.71 -25.27 -14.13
C THR A 333 6.30 -25.54 -13.62
N GLY A 334 5.40 -24.60 -13.89
CA GLY A 334 4.01 -24.68 -13.43
C GLY A 334 3.27 -25.93 -13.92
N GLN A 335 3.64 -26.50 -15.07
CA GLN A 335 2.99 -27.71 -15.60
C GLN A 335 3.35 -28.99 -14.84
N THR A 336 4.60 -29.11 -14.35
CA THR A 336 5.09 -30.32 -13.68
C THR A 336 5.08 -30.21 -12.16
N GLY A 337 4.87 -29.00 -11.62
CA GLY A 337 4.97 -28.75 -10.18
C GLY A 337 6.38 -28.43 -9.70
N LYS A 338 7.40 -28.50 -10.58
CA LYS A 338 8.81 -28.33 -10.20
C LYS A 338 9.02 -26.97 -9.52
N ASN A 339 9.62 -27.00 -8.33
CA ASN A 339 9.94 -25.86 -7.46
C ASN A 339 8.74 -25.06 -6.91
N MET A 340 7.50 -25.51 -7.11
CA MET A 340 6.33 -24.78 -6.60
C MET A 340 6.23 -24.78 -5.07
N LYS A 341 6.58 -25.90 -4.41
CA LYS A 341 6.66 -25.97 -2.94
C LYS A 341 7.69 -25.00 -2.36
N ALA A 342 8.88 -24.93 -2.97
CA ALA A 342 9.92 -24.00 -2.56
C ALA A 342 9.48 -22.54 -2.72
N LEU A 343 8.80 -22.22 -3.82
CA LEU A 343 8.21 -20.90 -4.03
C LEU A 343 7.22 -20.50 -2.93
N LEU A 344 6.30 -21.39 -2.54
CA LEU A 344 5.34 -21.12 -1.47
C LEU A 344 6.02 -20.93 -0.10
N ASN A 345 7.04 -21.74 0.19
CA ASN A 345 7.84 -21.58 1.40
C ASN A 345 8.57 -20.23 1.44
N HIS A 346 9.15 -19.79 0.32
CA HIS A 346 9.77 -18.47 0.22
C HIS A 346 8.74 -17.33 0.37
N ALA A 347 7.57 -17.45 -0.25
CA ALA A 347 6.48 -16.48 -0.07
C ALA A 347 6.09 -16.34 1.42
N GLN A 348 5.99 -17.47 2.13
CA GLN A 348 5.74 -17.44 3.58
C GLN A 348 6.87 -16.80 4.38
N MET A 349 8.13 -17.01 3.96
CA MET A 349 9.28 -16.36 4.60
C MET A 349 9.23 -14.84 4.42
N LEU A 350 8.85 -14.34 3.23
CA LEU A 350 8.61 -12.91 3.01
C LEU A 350 7.47 -12.36 3.88
N TYR A 351 6.38 -13.11 4.00
CA TYR A 351 5.27 -12.72 4.89
C TYR A 351 5.74 -12.58 6.34
N LYS A 352 6.51 -13.56 6.85
CA LYS A 352 7.10 -13.50 8.18
C LYS A 352 8.06 -12.33 8.35
N GLN A 353 8.93 -12.07 7.37
CA GLN A 353 9.83 -10.91 7.38
C GLN A 353 9.04 -9.60 7.45
N SER A 354 7.95 -9.47 6.68
CA SER A 354 7.09 -8.29 6.76
C SER A 354 6.46 -8.13 8.14
N LEU A 355 6.16 -9.20 8.87
CA LEU A 355 5.59 -9.08 10.22
C LEU A 355 6.60 -8.65 11.30
N GLN A 356 7.90 -8.65 11.00
CA GLN A 356 8.92 -8.44 12.01
C GLN A 356 8.94 -7.01 12.56
N ARG A 357 9.16 -6.93 13.87
CA ARG A 357 9.32 -5.68 14.61
C ARG A 357 10.69 -5.61 15.25
N VAL A 358 11.31 -4.44 15.16
CA VAL A 358 12.64 -4.16 15.71
C VAL A 358 12.48 -3.15 16.82
N ALA A 359 13.10 -3.44 17.97
CA ALA A 359 13.06 -2.54 19.12
C ALA A 359 13.71 -1.19 18.78
N THR A 360 13.11 -0.10 19.26
CA THR A 360 13.61 1.27 19.04
C THR A 360 15.10 1.37 19.39
N GLY A 361 15.55 0.84 20.52
CA GLY A 361 16.97 0.88 20.91
C GLY A 361 17.91 0.17 19.92
N GLU A 362 17.51 -0.97 19.37
CA GLU A 362 18.28 -1.69 18.36
C GLU A 362 18.35 -0.91 17.04
N LEU A 363 17.19 -0.43 16.56
CA LEU A 363 17.10 0.38 15.36
C LEU A 363 17.99 1.63 15.46
N ASN A 364 17.95 2.31 16.60
CA ASN A 364 18.78 3.50 16.85
C ASN A 364 20.29 3.18 16.83
N ARG A 365 20.72 2.02 17.34
CA ARG A 365 22.13 1.57 17.24
C ARG A 365 22.54 1.32 15.79
N ILE A 366 21.67 0.70 14.98
CA ILE A 366 21.92 0.46 13.55
C ILE A 366 22.03 1.79 12.80
N VAL A 367 21.09 2.70 13.02
CA VAL A 367 21.08 4.03 12.38
C VAL A 367 22.31 4.85 12.76
N LYS A 368 22.75 4.79 14.03
CA LYS A 368 23.99 5.44 14.48
C LYS A 368 25.21 4.92 13.72
N ARG A 369 25.33 3.59 13.52
CA ARG A 369 26.39 2.99 12.71
C ARG A 369 26.33 3.44 11.25
N ALA A 370 25.13 3.54 10.66
CA ALA A 370 24.93 4.05 9.31
C ALA A 370 25.47 5.48 9.15
N ILE A 371 25.08 6.39 10.06
CA ILE A 371 25.52 7.79 10.05
C ILE A 371 27.05 7.91 10.26
N GLN A 372 27.64 7.05 11.08
CA GLN A 372 29.09 7.01 11.30
C GLN A 372 29.85 6.54 10.05
N ASN A 373 29.34 5.51 9.37
CA ASN A 373 29.95 4.94 8.17
C ASN A 373 29.85 5.90 6.97
N HIS A 374 28.71 6.56 6.81
CA HIS A 374 28.49 7.53 5.76
C HIS A 374 27.71 8.73 6.31
N PRO A 375 28.39 9.80 6.75
CA PRO A 375 27.73 10.97 7.33
C PRO A 375 26.84 11.71 6.32
N PRO A 376 25.72 12.32 6.76
CA PRO A 376 24.87 13.14 5.89
C PRO A 376 25.66 14.29 5.25
N PRO A 377 25.40 14.61 3.97
CA PRO A 377 26.05 15.73 3.30
C PRO A 377 25.71 17.06 4.00
N LEU A 378 26.63 18.01 3.94
CA LEU A 378 26.44 19.35 4.52
C LEU A 378 25.29 20.08 3.79
N MET A 379 24.48 20.80 4.56
CA MET A 379 23.49 21.72 4.01
C MET A 379 24.12 23.03 3.54
N THR A 380 23.37 23.80 2.75
CA THR A 380 23.63 25.23 2.51
C THR A 380 23.80 25.94 3.85
N GLY A 381 24.96 26.58 4.08
CA GLY A 381 25.34 27.18 5.37
C GLY A 381 26.15 26.28 6.32
N HIS A 382 26.76 25.20 5.81
CA HIS A 382 27.72 24.33 6.52
C HIS A 382 27.19 23.60 7.77
N ARG A 383 25.87 23.52 7.96
CA ARG A 383 25.28 22.73 9.05
C ARG A 383 25.00 21.31 8.58
N ARG A 384 25.34 20.32 9.43
CA ARG A 384 25.00 18.92 9.16
C ARG A 384 23.53 18.65 9.49
N PRO A 385 22.78 17.96 8.62
CA PRO A 385 21.50 17.37 8.96
C PRO A 385 21.67 16.40 10.14
N LYS A 386 20.72 16.41 11.07
CA LYS A 386 20.74 15.56 12.26
C LYS A 386 19.51 14.66 12.27
N ILE A 387 19.73 13.38 12.52
CA ILE A 387 18.68 12.42 12.87
C ILE A 387 18.74 12.28 14.40
N TYR A 388 17.64 12.58 15.08
CA TYR A 388 17.53 12.51 16.53
C TYR A 388 17.27 11.10 17.00
N TYR A 389 16.34 10.38 16.36
CA TYR A 389 16.06 8.98 16.61
C TYR A 389 15.30 8.37 15.44
N ALA A 390 15.24 7.04 15.42
CA ALA A 390 14.42 6.25 14.51
C ALA A 390 13.48 5.33 15.29
N THR A 391 12.26 5.14 14.80
CA THR A 391 11.29 4.19 15.37
C THR A 391 10.52 3.46 14.27
N GLN A 392 10.12 2.21 14.53
CA GLN A 392 9.28 1.45 13.61
C GLN A 392 7.80 1.63 13.98
N VAL A 393 7.08 2.37 13.13
CA VAL A 393 5.67 2.75 13.35
C VAL A 393 4.68 1.74 12.76
N ALA A 394 5.11 0.86 11.85
CA ALA A 394 4.30 -0.24 11.33
C ALA A 394 5.15 -1.42 10.85
N THR A 395 4.52 -2.59 10.68
CA THR A 395 5.20 -3.81 10.22
C THR A 395 4.83 -4.20 8.80
N GLN A 396 3.63 -3.94 8.29
CA GLN A 396 3.25 -4.41 6.94
C GLN A 396 2.96 -3.25 5.98
N PRO A 397 3.96 -2.71 5.25
CA PRO A 397 5.39 -3.04 5.27
C PRO A 397 6.14 -2.48 6.49
N PRO A 398 7.39 -2.92 6.76
CA PRO A 398 8.20 -2.34 7.81
C PRO A 398 8.37 -0.85 7.55
N THR A 399 7.79 -0.03 8.43
CA THR A 399 7.70 1.42 8.26
C THR A 399 8.51 2.11 9.33
N ILE A 400 9.59 2.75 8.93
CA ILE A 400 10.54 3.41 9.81
C ILE A 400 10.37 4.93 9.71
N LEU A 401 10.16 5.56 10.85
CA LEU A 401 10.12 7.00 11.01
C LEU A 401 11.44 7.51 11.58
N PHE A 402 12.11 8.38 10.84
CA PHE A 402 13.27 9.12 11.29
C PHE A 402 12.86 10.52 11.73
N LYS A 403 13.09 10.84 13.00
CA LYS A 403 12.90 12.21 13.50
C LYS A 403 14.21 12.97 13.34
N CYS A 404 14.15 14.12 12.70
CA CYS A 404 15.31 14.86 12.24
C CYS A 404 15.11 16.38 12.34
N ASN A 405 16.17 17.15 12.16
CA ASN A 405 16.09 18.62 12.23
C ASN A 405 15.50 19.24 10.96
N ASN A 406 15.78 18.64 9.80
CA ASN A 406 15.29 19.09 8.51
C ASN A 406 15.13 17.92 7.53
N PRO A 407 13.90 17.42 7.32
CA PRO A 407 13.62 16.32 6.39
C PRO A 407 14.10 16.56 4.95
N LYS A 408 14.10 17.82 4.49
CA LYS A 408 14.50 18.18 3.13
C LYS A 408 16.01 18.09 2.90
N ALA A 409 16.78 18.08 3.98
CA ALA A 409 18.23 18.07 3.92
C ALA A 409 18.81 16.70 3.53
N PHE A 410 18.06 15.63 3.83
CA PHE A 410 18.41 14.29 3.41
C PHE A 410 17.97 14.11 1.96
N ALA A 411 18.90 14.27 1.02
CA ALA A 411 18.65 14.07 -0.41
C ALA A 411 18.32 12.59 -0.71
N LYS A 412 17.76 12.34 -1.91
CA LYS A 412 17.31 10.99 -2.32
C LYS A 412 18.42 9.94 -2.20
N ASP A 413 19.63 10.26 -2.62
CA ASP A 413 20.74 9.30 -2.59
C ASP A 413 21.12 8.88 -1.16
N TYR A 414 21.11 9.84 -0.22
CA TYR A 414 21.36 9.53 1.19
C TYR A 414 20.24 8.67 1.80
N ARG A 415 18.99 8.90 1.37
CA ARG A 415 17.85 8.07 1.80
C ARG A 415 17.98 6.64 1.28
N ARG A 416 18.38 6.45 0.01
CA ARG A 416 18.66 5.12 -0.56
C ARG A 416 19.77 4.41 0.17
N TYR A 417 20.82 5.15 0.53
CA TYR A 417 21.89 4.63 1.38
C TYR A 417 21.35 4.11 2.71
N LEU A 418 20.55 4.90 3.43
CA LEU A 418 19.94 4.47 4.70
C LEU A 418 19.07 3.22 4.51
N ILE A 419 18.23 3.17 3.49
CA ILE A 419 17.37 2.01 3.20
C ILE A 419 18.22 0.77 2.90
N GLY A 420 19.28 0.90 2.10
CA GLY A 420 20.21 -0.18 1.80
C GLY A 420 20.89 -0.70 3.07
N TYR A 421 21.43 0.20 3.88
CA TYR A 421 22.10 -0.15 5.13
C TYR A 421 21.14 -0.83 6.13
N LEU A 422 19.91 -0.32 6.27
CA LEU A 422 18.88 -0.95 7.09
C LEU A 422 18.53 -2.34 6.57
N ARG A 423 18.44 -2.51 5.24
CA ARG A 423 18.14 -3.81 4.62
C ARG A 423 19.23 -4.85 4.93
N ASP A 424 20.48 -4.44 4.93
CA ASP A 424 21.62 -5.34 5.18
C ASP A 424 21.73 -5.75 6.67
N GLU A 425 21.31 -4.88 7.59
CA GLU A 425 21.45 -5.10 9.03
C GLU A 425 20.19 -5.63 9.72
N LEU A 426 19.01 -5.49 9.12
CA LEU A 426 17.73 -5.93 9.69
C LEU A 426 17.33 -7.31 9.17
N SER A 427 16.52 -8.02 9.97
CA SER A 427 16.09 -9.39 9.68
C SER A 427 15.05 -9.52 8.55
N PHE A 428 14.69 -8.41 7.89
CA PHE A 428 13.70 -8.33 6.82
C PHE A 428 14.28 -7.77 5.52
N ALA A 429 15.44 -8.31 5.12
CA ALA A 429 16.21 -7.85 3.96
C ALA A 429 15.47 -8.01 2.61
N GLU A 430 14.52 -8.95 2.50
CA GLU A 430 13.89 -9.32 1.24
C GLU A 430 12.53 -8.64 1.01
N VAL A 431 12.07 -7.80 1.94
CA VAL A 431 10.80 -7.07 1.84
C VAL A 431 11.02 -5.56 1.66
N PRO A 432 10.06 -4.83 1.07
CA PRO A 432 10.17 -3.38 0.95
C PRO A 432 10.13 -2.71 2.33
N ILE A 433 11.00 -1.73 2.54
CA ILE A 433 11.06 -0.90 3.75
C ILE A 433 10.52 0.48 3.41
N LYS A 434 9.46 0.90 4.11
CA LYS A 434 8.89 2.25 3.97
C LYS A 434 9.59 3.19 4.94
N VAL A 435 10.00 4.36 4.46
CA VAL A 435 10.72 5.34 5.28
C VAL A 435 10.02 6.69 5.27
N TYR A 436 9.92 7.29 6.45
CA TYR A 436 9.44 8.66 6.63
C TYR A 436 10.48 9.50 7.36
N LEU A 437 10.59 10.76 6.96
CA LEU A 437 11.43 11.76 7.62
C LEU A 437 10.55 12.85 8.19
N ASP A 438 10.62 13.03 9.51
CA ASP A 438 9.85 14.03 10.24
C ASP A 438 10.71 15.06 10.93
N LYS A 439 10.21 16.30 10.96
CA LYS A 439 10.86 17.37 11.70
C LYS A 439 10.44 17.23 13.17
N ARG A 440 11.43 17.09 14.06
CA ARG A 440 11.20 17.10 15.51
C ARG A 440 10.46 18.37 15.94
N GLU A 441 9.39 18.20 16.70
CA GLU A 441 8.68 19.30 17.38
C GLU A 441 9.43 19.72 18.64
N SER A 442 9.31 20.99 19.06
CA SER A 442 10.07 21.52 20.19
C SER A 442 9.71 20.90 21.55
N SER A 443 8.60 20.16 21.63
CA SER A 443 8.10 19.46 22.83
C SER A 443 8.67 18.04 23.01
N ASP A 444 9.41 17.49 22.04
CA ASP A 444 10.00 16.15 22.14
C ASP A 444 11.41 16.26 22.72
N ASP A 445 11.62 15.75 23.95
CA ASP A 445 12.89 15.87 24.72
C ASP A 445 13.92 14.78 24.42
N ARG A 446 13.67 13.88 23.45
CA ARG A 446 14.62 12.80 23.12
C ARG A 446 15.94 13.32 22.54
N ASP A 447 17.05 12.79 23.07
CA ASP A 447 18.42 13.17 22.72
C ASP A 447 18.81 12.81 21.27
N GLU A 448 19.90 13.41 20.78
CA GLU A 448 20.46 13.22 19.44
C GLU A 448 21.12 11.83 19.26
N LEU A 449 20.84 11.15 18.14
CA LEU A 449 21.67 10.04 17.67
C LEU A 449 22.95 10.59 17.03
N GLY A 450 24.01 10.68 17.82
CA GLY A 450 25.35 10.99 17.29
C GLY A 450 26.20 11.66 18.32
#